data_AF-A0AA37Q161-F1
#
_entry.id   AF-A0AA37Q161-F1
#
_cell.length_a   1.000
_cell.length_b   1.000
_cell.length_c   1.000
_cell.angle_alpha   90.00
_cell.angle_beta   90.00
_cell.angle_gamma   90.00
#
_symmetry.space_group_name_H-M   'P 1'
#
loop_
_entity.id
_entity.type
_entity.pdbx_description
1 polymer ?
#
loop_
_entity_poly.entity_id
_entity_poly.type
_entity_poly.pdbx_seq_one_letter_code
_entity_poly.pdbx_strand_id
1 'polypeptide(L)'
;MRAPTVLACGALLAGAASTARAQGCSYPAPPEDARGAARAGLPADVSWPPWFYARADRVARLARLTPLDRRVLPDGVREVRIWLVGPGITSHMIRFTEQGGRTRGEVVIHWEVTPVDSACGEPAGESMHDLMLYTLPGQCGPIASGVDVAACRARFARAPDWRATLQALAADGLWELPDQSTLPPRNFVVFDGWGMVVELRDGARYRAYEFNNPGMGQSLPEQRAARMGERFRALLALLREPDVVRDYRGIYTGPVGPRARLDLDSTASFRACGGAETWGVSGWVPSLTALHDVPVTDSGVPVRRLYVEGRGELTPAWLARRWESRFARVLQLREMRVARPWTAAGCPPR
;
A
#
# COMPACT_ATOMS: atom_id res chain seq x y z
N MET A 1 -2.58 22.89 -2.58
CA MET A 1 -2.37 21.64 -3.34
C MET A 1 -2.69 20.47 -2.41
N ARG A 2 -3.80 19.75 -2.65
CA ARG A 2 -4.20 18.60 -1.82
C ARG A 2 -3.42 17.36 -2.28
N ALA A 3 -2.79 16.65 -1.34
CA ALA A 3 -2.11 15.38 -1.62
C ALA A 3 -3.13 14.31 -2.08
N PRO A 4 -2.79 13.42 -3.03
CA PRO A 4 -3.70 12.38 -3.49
C PRO A 4 -3.86 11.28 -2.44
N THR A 5 -5.11 10.96 -2.15
CA THR A 5 -5.65 9.96 -1.21
C THR A 5 -5.37 8.52 -1.66
N VAL A 6 -4.12 8.12 -1.89
CA VAL A 6 -3.78 6.75 -2.34
C VAL A 6 -3.58 5.79 -1.16
N LEU A 7 -3.34 6.28 0.07
CA LEU A 7 -3.11 5.46 1.26
C LEU A 7 -4.37 5.02 2.02
N ALA A 8 -5.57 5.52 1.64
CA ALA A 8 -6.80 5.21 2.38
C ALA A 8 -7.30 3.76 2.23
N CYS A 9 -6.92 3.04 1.18
CA CYS A 9 -7.31 1.63 1.00
C CYS A 9 -6.65 0.68 2.03
N GLY A 10 -5.48 1.03 2.58
CA GLY A 10 -4.85 0.23 3.62
C GLY A 10 -5.61 0.28 4.96
N ALA A 11 -6.24 1.41 5.28
CA ALA A 11 -6.89 1.63 6.57
C ALA A 11 -8.16 0.79 6.77
N LEU A 12 -8.93 0.51 5.70
CA LEU A 12 -10.13 -0.33 5.79
C LEU A 12 -9.79 -1.83 5.90
N LEU A 13 -8.68 -2.27 5.30
CA LEU A 13 -8.20 -3.65 5.43
C LEU A 13 -7.61 -3.93 6.83
N ALA A 14 -6.97 -2.94 7.46
CA ALA A 14 -6.50 -3.05 8.84
C ALA A 14 -7.64 -3.08 9.87
N GLY A 15 -8.75 -2.38 9.62
CA GLY A 15 -9.90 -2.34 10.54
C GLY A 15 -10.62 -3.68 10.71
N ALA A 16 -10.75 -4.46 9.64
CA ALA A 16 -11.44 -5.76 9.69
C ALA A 16 -10.63 -6.87 10.37
N ALA A 17 -9.31 -6.70 10.52
CA ALA A 17 -8.49 -7.64 11.28
C ALA A 17 -8.65 -7.50 12.81
N SER A 18 -9.28 -6.42 13.28
CA SER A 18 -9.31 -6.06 14.71
C SER A 18 -10.57 -6.55 15.46
N THR A 19 -11.68 -6.82 14.77
CA THR A 19 -12.95 -7.19 15.43
C THR A 19 -13.35 -8.66 15.31
N ALA A 20 -12.66 -9.45 14.49
CA ALA A 20 -12.77 -10.91 14.57
C ALA A 20 -12.22 -11.34 15.94
N ARG A 21 -13.05 -11.99 16.76
CA ARG A 21 -12.69 -12.51 18.09
C ARG A 21 -11.26 -13.06 18.09
N ALA A 22 -10.37 -12.38 18.81
CA ALA A 22 -8.98 -12.77 19.06
C ALA A 22 -8.89 -13.99 19.99
N GLN A 23 -9.52 -15.11 19.60
CA GLN A 23 -9.36 -16.39 20.27
C GLN A 23 -8.46 -17.28 19.40
N GLY A 24 -7.15 -17.23 19.68
CA GLY A 24 -6.24 -18.35 19.40
C GLY A 24 -5.35 -18.28 18.16
N CYS A 25 -5.54 -17.33 17.24
CA CYS A 25 -4.67 -17.18 16.07
C CYS A 25 -3.32 -16.56 16.48
N SER A 26 -2.36 -17.39 16.85
CA SER A 26 -0.99 -16.96 17.10
C SER A 26 -0.30 -16.72 15.76
N TYR A 27 0.29 -15.54 15.57
CA TYR A 27 1.19 -15.32 14.45
C TYR A 27 2.30 -16.37 14.49
N PRO A 28 2.61 -17.05 13.37
CA PRO A 28 3.71 -17.99 13.35
C PRO A 28 4.97 -17.27 13.82
N ALA A 29 5.71 -17.91 14.74
CA ALA A 29 7.00 -17.39 15.16
C ALA A 29 7.88 -17.17 13.91
N PRO A 30 8.66 -16.08 13.84
CA PRO A 30 9.54 -15.85 12.71
C PRO A 30 10.43 -17.09 12.50
N PRO A 31 10.64 -17.52 11.24
CA PRO A 31 11.33 -18.76 10.96
C PRO A 31 12.73 -18.75 11.58
N GLU A 32 13.16 -19.88 12.17
CA GLU A 32 14.41 -19.98 12.94
C GLU A 32 15.65 -19.63 12.11
N ASP A 33 15.60 -19.83 10.80
CA ASP A 33 16.67 -19.49 9.86
C ASP A 33 16.96 -17.97 9.80
N ALA A 34 16.01 -17.12 10.18
CA ALA A 34 16.20 -15.68 10.25
C ALA A 34 17.26 -15.29 11.28
N ARG A 35 17.44 -16.06 12.37
CA ARG A 35 18.35 -15.69 13.48
C ARG A 35 19.83 -15.90 13.17
N GLY A 36 20.17 -16.69 12.15
CA GLY A 36 21.56 -17.12 11.90
C GLY A 36 22.36 -16.29 10.89
N ALA A 37 21.72 -15.43 10.09
CA ALA A 37 22.37 -14.74 8.99
C ALA A 37 22.73 -13.29 9.35
N ALA A 38 23.71 -13.10 10.24
CA ALA A 38 24.35 -11.78 10.36
C ALA A 38 25.02 -11.46 9.02
N ARG A 39 24.54 -10.43 8.31
CA ARG A 39 25.20 -9.97 7.07
C ARG A 39 26.57 -9.39 7.44
N ALA A 40 27.62 -9.89 6.79
CA ALA A 40 28.95 -9.32 6.92
C ALA A 40 28.92 -7.84 6.54
N GLY A 41 29.34 -6.97 7.47
CA GLY A 41 29.40 -5.52 7.27
C GLY A 41 28.17 -4.73 7.76
N LEU A 42 27.15 -5.37 8.34
CA LEU A 42 26.20 -4.64 9.18
C LEU A 42 26.81 -4.42 10.57
N PRO A 43 26.67 -3.23 11.16
CA PRO A 43 27.02 -3.00 12.56
C PRO A 43 26.34 -4.03 13.49
N ALA A 44 27.02 -4.45 14.55
CA ALA A 44 26.47 -5.44 15.50
C ALA A 44 25.25 -4.91 16.28
N ASP A 45 25.02 -3.60 16.24
CA ASP A 45 24.02 -2.84 16.99
C ASP A 45 22.84 -2.34 16.13
N VAL A 46 22.70 -2.79 14.88
CA VAL A 46 21.55 -2.39 14.04
C VAL A 46 20.26 -2.95 14.65
N SER A 47 19.28 -2.07 14.89
CA SER A 47 18.02 -2.38 15.57
C SER A 47 17.02 -3.21 14.75
N TRP A 48 17.18 -3.33 13.43
CA TRP A 48 16.31 -4.21 12.65
C TRP A 48 16.60 -5.66 12.97
N PRO A 49 15.57 -6.46 13.27
CA PRO A 49 15.83 -7.83 13.57
C PRO A 49 16.23 -8.54 12.27
N PRO A 50 17.13 -9.54 12.33
CA PRO A 50 17.63 -10.30 11.19
C PRO A 50 16.57 -10.76 10.16
N TRP A 51 15.30 -10.90 10.56
CA TRP A 51 14.18 -11.21 9.67
C TRP A 51 13.97 -10.18 8.55
N PHE A 52 14.23 -8.89 8.76
CA PHE A 52 14.04 -7.88 7.71
C PHE A 52 15.00 -8.12 6.54
N TYR A 53 16.28 -8.31 6.84
CA TYR A 53 17.29 -8.55 5.80
C TYR A 53 17.08 -9.88 5.11
N ALA A 54 16.63 -10.91 5.84
CA ALA A 54 16.24 -12.19 5.24
C ALA A 54 15.08 -12.02 4.25
N ARG A 55 14.07 -11.21 4.60
CA ARG A 55 12.96 -10.86 3.71
C ARG A 55 13.41 -10.02 2.52
N ALA A 56 14.20 -8.97 2.73
CA ALA A 56 14.74 -8.11 1.68
C ALA A 56 15.58 -8.92 0.67
N ASP A 57 16.38 -9.87 1.14
CA ASP A 57 17.15 -10.82 0.33
C ASP A 57 16.24 -11.67 -0.57
N ARG A 58 15.14 -12.20 -0.02
CA ARG A 58 14.17 -13.00 -0.79
C ARG A 58 13.45 -12.14 -1.83
N VAL A 59 13.02 -10.93 -1.48
CA VAL A 59 12.41 -9.97 -2.43
C VAL A 59 13.39 -9.64 -3.56
N ALA A 60 14.65 -9.33 -3.22
CA ALA A 60 15.68 -9.04 -4.22
C ALA A 60 15.84 -10.23 -5.19
N ARG A 61 15.93 -11.46 -4.68
CA ARG A 61 16.04 -12.67 -5.52
C ARG A 61 14.83 -12.86 -6.44
N LEU A 62 13.60 -12.70 -5.92
CA LEU A 62 12.38 -12.78 -6.74
C LEU A 62 12.34 -11.69 -7.82
N ALA A 63 12.85 -10.50 -7.51
CA ALA A 63 13.03 -9.43 -8.46
C ALA A 63 14.22 -9.64 -9.42
N ARG A 64 14.95 -10.77 -9.32
CA ARG A 64 16.17 -11.06 -10.09
C ARG A 64 17.29 -10.04 -9.84
N LEU A 65 17.45 -9.65 -8.59
CA LEU A 65 18.48 -8.75 -8.09
C LEU A 65 19.34 -9.48 -7.05
N THR A 66 20.65 -9.28 -7.09
CA THR A 66 21.55 -9.67 -6.00
C THR A 66 21.29 -8.78 -4.78
N PRO A 67 21.28 -9.29 -3.54
CA PRO A 67 21.35 -8.47 -2.32
C PRO A 67 22.42 -7.37 -2.43
N LEU A 68 22.10 -6.15 -2.00
CA LEU A 68 22.95 -5.00 -2.32
C LEU A 68 24.31 -5.06 -1.61
N ASP A 69 24.36 -5.61 -0.40
CA ASP A 69 25.57 -5.91 0.40
C ASP A 69 26.53 -6.88 -0.31
N ARG A 70 26.01 -7.78 -1.16
CA ARG A 70 26.80 -8.78 -1.90
C ARG A 70 27.05 -8.43 -3.37
N ARG A 71 26.38 -7.41 -3.89
CA ARG A 71 26.47 -7.00 -5.29
C ARG A 71 27.75 -6.23 -5.59
N VAL A 72 28.68 -6.81 -6.34
CA VAL A 72 29.81 -6.04 -6.91
C VAL A 72 29.27 -5.11 -8.00
N LEU A 73 29.50 -3.80 -7.85
CA LEU A 73 29.15 -2.79 -8.85
C LEU A 73 30.36 -2.52 -9.77
N PRO A 74 30.15 -2.30 -11.07
CA PRO A 74 31.20 -1.77 -11.94
C PRO A 74 31.70 -0.41 -11.47
N ASP A 75 32.91 -0.03 -11.88
CA ASP A 75 33.50 1.26 -11.54
C ASP A 75 32.61 2.43 -12.02
N GLY A 76 32.47 3.44 -11.14
CA GLY A 76 31.62 4.60 -11.39
C GLY A 76 30.11 4.33 -11.37
N VAL A 77 29.69 3.13 -10.95
CA VAL A 77 28.27 2.80 -10.74
C VAL A 77 27.90 2.97 -9.28
N ARG A 78 26.78 3.68 -9.04
CA ARG A 78 26.14 3.78 -7.72
C ARG A 78 24.77 3.14 -7.76
N GLU A 79 24.41 2.45 -6.69
CA GLU A 79 23.08 1.87 -6.52
C GLU A 79 22.53 2.23 -5.14
N VAL A 80 21.24 2.56 -5.10
CA VAL A 80 20.50 2.76 -3.87
C VAL A 80 19.21 1.94 -3.93
N ARG A 81 18.86 1.31 -2.81
CA ARG A 81 17.58 0.63 -2.60
C ARG A 81 16.91 1.20 -1.37
N ILE A 82 15.70 1.69 -1.54
CA ILE A 82 14.90 2.25 -0.46
C ILE A 82 13.68 1.35 -0.26
N TRP A 83 13.61 0.74 0.91
CA TRP A 83 12.53 -0.14 1.34
C TRP A 83 11.56 0.66 2.19
N LEU A 84 10.33 0.80 1.72
CA LEU A 84 9.23 1.39 2.47
C LEU A 84 8.42 0.27 3.10
N VAL A 85 8.39 0.28 4.42
CA VAL A 85 7.67 -0.68 5.25
C VAL A 85 6.59 0.04 6.04
N GLY A 86 5.49 -0.64 6.36
CA GLY A 86 4.40 -0.07 7.13
C GLY A 86 3.32 -1.12 7.39
N PRO A 87 2.24 -0.80 8.12
CA PRO A 87 1.15 -1.70 8.46
C PRO A 87 0.27 -2.05 7.25
N GLY A 88 0.70 -1.68 6.04
CA GLY A 88 0.03 -2.05 4.81
C GLY A 88 0.39 -3.46 4.37
N ILE A 89 -0.51 -4.06 3.61
CA ILE A 89 -0.33 -5.42 3.06
C ILE A 89 0.85 -5.45 2.08
N THR A 90 1.06 -4.36 1.33
CA THR A 90 2.16 -4.22 0.40
C THR A 90 3.23 -3.29 0.94
N SER A 91 4.48 -3.69 0.75
CA SER A 91 5.68 -2.89 0.92
C SER A 91 6.30 -2.59 -0.46
N HIS A 92 7.15 -1.58 -0.51
CA HIS A 92 7.75 -1.12 -1.75
C HIS A 92 9.27 -1.07 -1.62
N MET A 93 9.99 -1.55 -2.62
CA MET A 93 11.42 -1.32 -2.77
C MET A 93 11.67 -0.48 -4.01
N ILE A 94 12.26 0.68 -3.82
CA ILE A 94 12.59 1.64 -4.87
C ILE A 94 14.08 1.52 -5.12
N ARG A 95 14.46 1.19 -6.35
CA ARG A 95 15.85 1.04 -6.74
C ARG A 95 16.23 2.14 -7.71
N PHE A 96 17.36 2.80 -7.46
CA PHE A 96 18.01 3.66 -8.44
C PHE A 96 19.40 3.13 -8.76
N THR A 97 19.80 3.26 -10.02
CA THR A 97 21.19 3.07 -10.45
C THR A 97 21.64 4.28 -11.24
N GLU A 98 22.86 4.71 -10.97
CA GLU A 98 23.50 5.81 -11.68
C GLU A 98 24.85 5.37 -12.24
N GLN A 99 25.09 5.69 -13.51
CA GLN A 99 26.35 5.45 -14.20
C GLN A 99 26.55 6.51 -15.28
N GLY A 100 27.66 7.24 -15.25
CA GLY A 100 28.01 8.23 -16.28
C GLY A 100 26.90 9.25 -16.57
N GLY A 101 26.26 9.79 -15.52
CA GLY A 101 25.16 10.77 -15.65
C GLY A 101 23.81 10.21 -16.14
N ARG A 102 23.73 8.89 -16.37
CA ARG A 102 22.48 8.19 -16.67
C ARG A 102 21.90 7.61 -15.39
N THR A 103 20.64 7.90 -15.14
CA THR A 103 19.89 7.37 -14.00
C THR A 103 18.80 6.43 -14.51
N ARG A 104 18.72 5.25 -13.92
CA ARG A 104 17.60 4.31 -14.09
C ARG A 104 16.94 4.09 -12.74
N GLY A 105 15.63 3.88 -12.74
CA GLY A 105 14.91 3.45 -11.56
C GLY A 105 13.86 2.39 -11.84
N GLU A 106 13.50 1.66 -10.80
CA GLU A 106 12.39 0.73 -10.79
C GLU A 106 11.75 0.69 -9.39
N VAL A 107 10.48 0.29 -9.34
CA VAL A 107 9.78 -0.01 -8.08
C VAL A 107 9.41 -1.49 -8.10
N VAL A 108 9.72 -2.18 -7.03
CA VAL A 108 9.29 -3.54 -6.74
C VAL A 108 8.24 -3.47 -5.65
N ILE A 109 7.03 -3.94 -5.96
CA ILE A 109 5.96 -4.11 -4.96
C ILE A 109 6.12 -5.53 -4.42
N HIS A 110 6.08 -5.68 -3.09
CA HIS A 110 6.19 -6.99 -2.46
C HIS A 110 5.28 -7.10 -1.23
N TRP A 111 4.88 -8.32 -0.90
CA TRP A 111 4.01 -8.63 0.24
C TRP A 111 4.36 -10.01 0.79
N GLU A 112 3.96 -10.26 2.03
CA GLU A 112 4.16 -11.58 2.64
C GLU A 112 3.19 -12.59 2.04
N VAL A 113 3.68 -13.81 1.84
CA VAL A 113 2.86 -14.97 1.52
C VAL A 113 2.68 -15.71 2.83
N THR A 114 1.58 -15.41 3.52
CA THR A 114 1.19 -16.18 4.69
C THR A 114 0.65 -17.52 4.21
N PRO A 115 1.16 -18.66 4.72
CA PRO A 115 0.51 -19.94 4.50
C PRO A 115 -0.96 -19.84 4.88
N VAL A 116 -1.81 -20.57 4.18
CA VAL A 116 -3.23 -20.68 4.53
C VAL A 116 -3.31 -21.20 5.97
N ASP A 117 -3.79 -20.35 6.88
CA ASP A 117 -3.94 -20.74 8.27
C ASP A 117 -5.23 -21.55 8.44
N SER A 118 -5.12 -22.84 8.11
CA SER A 118 -6.22 -23.79 8.29
C SER A 118 -6.67 -23.92 9.75
N ALA A 119 -5.81 -23.61 10.73
CA ALA A 119 -6.17 -23.62 12.14
C ALA A 119 -7.09 -22.43 12.50
N CYS A 120 -6.91 -21.29 11.81
CA CYS A 120 -7.82 -20.15 11.86
C CYS A 120 -8.97 -20.24 10.85
N GLY A 121 -9.13 -21.39 10.18
CA GLY A 121 -10.21 -21.65 9.24
C GLY A 121 -10.13 -20.84 7.96
N GLU A 122 -8.96 -20.30 7.59
CA GLU A 122 -8.80 -19.61 6.31
C GLU A 122 -8.93 -20.61 5.16
N PRO A 123 -9.89 -20.45 4.23
CA PRO A 123 -10.00 -21.33 3.08
C PRO A 123 -8.87 -21.10 2.07
N ALA A 124 -8.49 -22.14 1.33
CA ALA A 124 -7.58 -21.98 0.20
C ALA A 124 -8.15 -21.01 -0.83
N GLY A 125 -7.35 -20.05 -1.30
CA GLY A 125 -7.79 -19.00 -2.23
C GLY A 125 -8.38 -17.76 -1.56
N GLU A 126 -8.42 -17.70 -0.22
CA GLU A 126 -8.96 -16.59 0.57
C GLU A 126 -7.91 -15.98 1.52
N SER A 127 -6.63 -16.15 1.19
CA SER A 127 -5.50 -15.62 1.96
C SER A 127 -5.19 -14.16 1.61
N MET A 128 -4.30 -13.54 2.39
CA MET A 128 -3.75 -12.23 2.05
C MET A 128 -2.99 -12.23 0.71
N HIS A 129 -2.34 -13.35 0.39
CA HIS A 129 -1.68 -13.51 -0.91
C HIS A 129 -2.71 -13.46 -2.06
N ASP A 130 -3.83 -14.17 -1.91
CA ASP A 130 -4.91 -14.20 -2.90
C ASP A 130 -5.55 -12.82 -3.07
N LEU A 131 -5.68 -12.05 -1.99
CA LEU A 131 -6.10 -10.65 -2.08
C LEU A 131 -5.14 -9.84 -2.96
N MET A 132 -3.84 -9.99 -2.80
CA MET A 132 -2.86 -9.25 -3.62
C MET A 132 -2.86 -9.71 -5.08
N LEU A 133 -3.04 -11.01 -5.33
CA LEU A 133 -3.25 -11.52 -6.70
C LEU A 133 -4.53 -10.94 -7.34
N TYR A 134 -5.55 -10.68 -6.53
CA TYR A 134 -6.77 -10.01 -6.97
C TYR A 134 -6.57 -8.50 -7.20
N THR A 135 -5.92 -7.79 -6.28
CA THR A 135 -5.89 -6.31 -6.26
C THR A 135 -4.73 -5.68 -7.01
N LEU A 136 -3.64 -6.38 -7.30
CA LEU A 136 -2.47 -5.81 -7.99
C LEU A 136 -2.41 -5.94 -9.52
N PRO A 137 -3.23 -6.75 -10.23
CA PRO A 137 -3.32 -6.69 -11.69
C PRO A 137 -3.49 -5.25 -12.18
N GLY A 138 -2.84 -4.90 -13.29
CA GLY A 138 -2.78 -3.52 -13.81
C GLY A 138 -1.61 -2.72 -13.25
N GLN A 139 -1.39 -2.79 -11.94
CA GLN A 139 -0.28 -2.12 -11.25
C GLN A 139 1.00 -2.97 -11.24
N CYS A 140 0.89 -4.29 -11.34
CA CYS A 140 2.01 -5.22 -11.39
C CYS A 140 2.33 -5.72 -12.81
N GLY A 141 3.62 -5.95 -13.07
CA GLY A 141 4.10 -6.87 -14.10
C GLY A 141 3.88 -8.34 -13.68
N PRO A 142 4.59 -9.30 -14.31
CA PRO A 142 4.56 -10.69 -13.85
C PRO A 142 4.92 -10.79 -12.37
N ILE A 143 4.09 -11.53 -11.62
CA ILE A 143 4.28 -11.78 -10.19
C ILE A 143 5.17 -13.02 -10.04
N ALA A 144 6.21 -12.89 -9.22
CA ALA A 144 7.04 -13.99 -8.78
C ALA A 144 6.73 -14.28 -7.31
N SER A 145 6.31 -15.52 -7.02
CA SER A 145 5.99 -15.97 -5.66
C SER A 145 7.04 -16.96 -5.16
N GLY A 146 7.52 -16.74 -3.94
CA GLY A 146 8.28 -17.71 -3.16
C GLY A 146 7.41 -18.35 -2.09
N VAL A 147 8.05 -19.00 -1.12
CA VAL A 147 7.37 -19.68 0.00
C VAL A 147 6.65 -18.69 0.93
N ASP A 148 7.30 -17.57 1.24
CA ASP A 148 6.86 -16.63 2.28
C ASP A 148 6.77 -15.17 1.81
N VAL A 149 7.12 -14.90 0.56
CA VAL A 149 7.08 -13.57 -0.03
C VAL A 149 6.78 -13.65 -1.51
N ALA A 150 6.03 -12.67 -2.00
CA ALA A 150 5.77 -12.47 -3.42
C ALA A 150 6.17 -11.05 -3.81
N ALA A 151 6.58 -10.89 -5.06
CA ALA A 151 7.03 -9.62 -5.58
C ALA A 151 6.68 -9.45 -7.07
N CYS A 152 6.51 -8.20 -7.48
CA CYS A 152 6.33 -7.83 -8.87
C CYS A 152 7.09 -6.53 -9.15
N ARG A 153 7.45 -6.29 -10.42
CA ARG A 153 7.84 -4.95 -10.87
C ARG A 153 6.59 -4.11 -11.08
N ALA A 154 6.59 -2.90 -10.52
CA ALA A 154 5.48 -1.98 -10.65
C ALA A 154 5.38 -1.44 -12.08
N ARG A 155 4.14 -1.19 -12.53
CA ARG A 155 3.80 -0.52 -13.78
C ARG A 155 3.38 0.89 -13.47
N PHE A 156 3.87 1.83 -14.27
CA PHE A 156 3.55 3.24 -14.13
C PHE A 156 2.52 3.66 -15.16
N ALA A 157 1.56 4.49 -14.77
CA ALA A 157 0.66 5.16 -15.71
C ALA A 157 1.45 6.14 -16.60
N ARG A 158 2.51 6.73 -16.03
CA ARG A 158 3.47 7.59 -16.72
C ARG A 158 4.87 7.35 -16.17
N ALA A 159 5.85 7.20 -17.07
CA ALA A 159 7.24 7.01 -16.69
C ALA A 159 7.73 8.13 -15.76
N PRO A 160 8.31 7.82 -14.58
CA PRO A 160 8.89 8.82 -13.71
C PRO A 160 10.16 9.44 -14.30
N ASP A 161 10.41 10.71 -13.97
CA ASP A 161 11.73 11.30 -14.17
C ASP A 161 12.67 10.81 -13.07
N TRP A 162 13.32 9.67 -13.34
CA TRP A 162 14.22 9.02 -12.40
C TRP A 162 15.44 9.88 -12.05
N ARG A 163 15.95 10.67 -13.00
CA ARG A 163 17.08 11.56 -12.75
C ARG A 163 16.68 12.69 -11.81
N ALA A 164 15.60 13.41 -12.12
CA ALA A 164 15.12 14.49 -11.28
C ALA A 164 14.75 13.97 -9.88
N THR A 165 14.14 12.79 -9.80
CA THR A 165 13.81 12.15 -8.52
C THR A 165 15.08 11.87 -7.70
N LEU A 166 16.10 11.24 -8.30
CA LEU A 166 17.36 10.94 -7.60
C LEU A 166 18.12 12.21 -7.20
N GLN A 167 18.15 13.23 -8.06
CA GLN A 167 18.75 14.53 -7.75
C GLN A 167 18.06 15.19 -6.56
N ALA A 168 16.74 15.12 -6.49
CA ALA A 168 15.99 15.67 -5.38
C ALA A 168 16.26 14.91 -4.07
N LEU A 169 16.38 13.58 -4.12
CA LEU A 169 16.80 12.77 -2.96
C LEU A 169 18.24 13.08 -2.54
N ALA A 170 19.15 13.26 -3.50
CA ALA A 170 20.53 13.67 -3.24
C ALA A 170 20.60 15.04 -2.55
N ALA A 171 19.78 16.00 -2.97
CA ALA A 171 19.65 17.30 -2.31
C ALA A 171 19.07 17.20 -0.89
N ASP A 172 18.28 16.16 -0.61
CA ASP A 172 17.84 15.81 0.75
C ASP A 172 18.88 15.00 1.53
N GLY A 173 20.10 14.86 1.02
CA GLY A 173 21.22 14.25 1.73
C GLY A 173 21.29 12.73 1.64
N LEU A 174 20.64 12.09 0.66
CA LEU A 174 20.64 10.63 0.47
C LEU A 174 22.04 10.01 0.54
N TRP A 175 23.03 10.64 -0.10
CA TRP A 175 24.40 10.14 -0.16
C TRP A 175 25.22 10.46 1.09
N GLU A 176 24.76 11.43 1.88
CA GLU A 176 25.42 11.99 3.07
C GLU A 176 24.89 11.38 4.37
N LEU A 177 23.97 10.42 4.29
CA LEU A 177 23.47 9.75 5.47
C LEU A 177 24.66 9.18 6.28
N PRO A 178 24.74 9.49 7.60
CA PRO A 178 25.84 9.04 8.45
C PRO A 178 25.60 7.58 8.85
N ASP A 179 26.66 6.76 9.00
CA ASP A 179 26.54 5.33 9.35
C ASP A 179 25.53 5.07 10.48
N GLN A 180 24.73 3.99 10.42
CA GLN A 180 23.69 3.72 11.40
C GLN A 180 24.26 3.64 12.83
N SER A 181 25.48 3.12 12.98
CA SER A 181 26.21 3.05 14.25
C SER A 181 26.56 4.42 14.86
N THR A 182 26.45 5.50 14.10
CA THR A 182 26.70 6.88 14.56
C THR A 182 25.44 7.62 14.99
N LEU A 183 24.26 7.02 14.76
CA LEU A 183 22.98 7.58 15.20
C LEU A 183 22.69 7.11 16.64
N PRO A 184 22.05 7.93 17.48
CA PRO A 184 21.64 7.49 18.80
C PRO A 184 20.78 6.21 18.73
N PRO A 185 20.97 5.26 19.66
CA PRO A 185 20.15 4.06 19.72
C PRO A 185 18.68 4.45 19.91
N ARG A 186 17.79 3.68 19.30
CA ARG A 186 16.35 3.92 19.39
C ARG A 186 15.81 3.27 20.65
N ASN A 187 15.13 4.06 21.46
CA ASN A 187 14.51 3.60 22.69
C ASN A 187 12.98 3.44 22.57
N PHE A 188 12.42 3.46 21.36
CA PHE A 188 10.99 3.32 21.15
C PHE A 188 10.66 2.42 19.96
N VAL A 189 9.63 1.60 20.13
CA VAL A 189 9.00 0.81 19.08
C VAL A 189 7.77 1.58 18.63
N VAL A 190 7.71 1.87 17.33
CA VAL A 190 6.53 2.46 16.70
C VAL A 190 5.60 1.33 16.29
N PHE A 191 4.40 1.28 16.85
CA PHE A 191 3.37 0.31 16.45
C PHE A 191 2.55 0.79 15.25
N ASP A 192 2.45 2.10 15.06
CA ASP A 192 1.67 2.77 14.01
C ASP A 192 2.53 3.72 13.18
N GLY A 193 2.50 3.55 11.85
CA GLY A 193 3.14 4.49 10.93
C GLY A 193 3.90 3.81 9.80
N TRP A 194 5.07 4.31 9.45
CA TRP A 194 5.85 3.76 8.34
C TRP A 194 7.34 3.81 8.65
N GLY A 195 8.06 2.80 8.18
CA GLY A 195 9.49 2.72 8.23
C GLY A 195 10.10 2.87 6.84
N MET A 196 11.38 3.19 6.83
CA MET A 196 12.19 3.28 5.65
C MET A 196 13.56 2.68 5.93
N VAL A 197 14.01 1.76 5.08
CA VAL A 197 15.39 1.29 5.06
C VAL A 197 16.06 1.76 3.78
N VAL A 198 17.20 2.43 3.89
CA VAL A 198 17.97 2.91 2.75
C VAL A 198 19.28 2.13 2.69
N GLU A 199 19.42 1.25 1.71
CA GLU A 199 20.67 0.59 1.37
C GLU A 199 21.37 1.37 0.25
N LEU A 200 22.65 1.67 0.42
CA LEU A 200 23.47 2.43 -0.52
C LEU A 200 24.73 1.63 -0.84
N ARG A 201 25.09 1.60 -2.12
CA ARG A 201 26.38 1.08 -2.57
C ARG A 201 27.02 2.03 -3.57
N ASP A 202 28.22 2.47 -3.23
CA ASP A 202 29.06 3.36 -4.03
C ASP A 202 30.44 2.72 -4.17
N GLY A 203 30.68 2.08 -5.33
CA GLY A 203 31.82 1.19 -5.52
C GLY A 203 31.87 0.05 -4.49
N ALA A 204 32.98 -0.02 -3.74
CA ALA A 204 33.19 -1.03 -2.71
C ALA A 204 32.43 -0.74 -1.40
N ARG A 205 31.98 0.51 -1.18
CA ARG A 205 31.38 0.93 0.09
C ARG A 205 29.89 0.63 0.11
N TYR A 206 29.45 -0.22 1.04
CA TYR A 206 28.05 -0.48 1.37
C TYR A 206 27.67 0.24 2.67
N ARG A 207 26.45 0.79 2.72
CA ARG A 207 25.87 1.43 3.90
C ARG A 207 24.38 1.11 3.96
N ALA A 208 23.82 1.00 5.16
CA ALA A 208 22.38 0.82 5.35
C ALA A 208 21.88 1.71 6.48
N TYR A 209 20.68 2.28 6.30
CA TYR A 209 20.06 3.20 7.24
C TYR A 209 18.62 2.84 7.49
N GLU A 210 18.20 3.03 8.73
CA GLU A 210 16.83 2.80 9.14
C GLU A 210 16.20 4.12 9.60
N PHE A 211 14.92 4.33 9.26
CA PHE A 211 14.08 5.40 9.75
C PHE A 211 12.71 4.83 10.15
N ASN A 212 12.29 5.03 11.39
CA ASN A 212 10.96 4.63 11.87
C ASN A 212 10.20 5.91 12.16
N ASN A 213 9.08 6.12 11.47
CA ASN A 213 8.31 7.36 11.50
C ASN A 213 9.21 8.60 11.42
N PRO A 214 9.99 8.78 10.34
CA PRO A 214 10.92 9.92 10.25
C PRO A 214 10.24 11.30 10.38
N GLY A 215 8.93 11.39 10.20
CA GLY A 215 8.17 12.63 10.44
C GLY A 215 7.93 12.99 11.92
N MET A 216 8.18 12.07 12.85
CA MET A 216 8.03 12.31 14.31
C MET A 216 9.34 12.78 14.95
N GLY A 217 10.47 12.49 14.30
CA GLY A 217 11.80 12.84 14.78
C GLY A 217 12.13 14.32 14.61
N GLN A 218 12.93 14.86 15.53
CA GLN A 218 13.41 16.24 15.46
C GLN A 218 14.83 16.35 14.89
N SER A 219 15.56 15.24 14.74
CA SER A 219 16.92 15.28 14.22
C SER A 219 16.97 15.60 12.73
N LEU A 220 18.04 16.23 12.27
CA LEU A 220 18.21 16.56 10.84
C LEU A 220 18.14 15.32 9.92
N PRO A 221 18.74 14.15 10.25
CA PRO A 221 18.57 12.93 9.46
C PRO A 221 17.13 12.46 9.35
N GLU A 222 16.34 12.53 10.42
CA GLU A 222 14.92 12.15 10.41
C GLU A 222 14.09 13.11 9.54
N GLN A 223 14.32 14.42 9.66
CA GLN A 223 13.66 15.41 8.81
C GLN A 223 13.99 15.21 7.32
N ARG A 224 15.25 14.90 7.00
CA ARG A 224 15.68 14.54 5.63
C ARG A 224 14.95 13.29 5.15
N ALA A 225 14.89 12.25 5.98
CA ALA A 225 14.15 11.02 5.68
C ALA A 225 12.66 11.23 5.49
N ALA A 226 12.03 12.14 6.25
CA ALA A 226 10.62 12.50 6.07
C ALA A 226 10.38 13.12 4.69
N ARG A 227 11.24 14.06 4.26
CA ARG A 227 11.16 14.67 2.92
C ARG A 227 11.39 13.63 1.80
N MET A 228 12.35 12.72 1.98
CA MET A 228 12.52 11.59 1.06
C MET A 228 11.24 10.75 0.99
N GLY A 229 10.63 10.45 2.13
CA GLY A 229 9.31 9.81 2.24
C GLY A 229 8.22 10.45 1.38
N GLU A 230 8.06 11.79 1.47
CA GLU A 230 7.08 12.51 0.65
C GLU A 230 7.36 12.37 -0.85
N ARG A 231 8.63 12.43 -1.26
CA ARG A 231 9.00 12.23 -2.67
C ARG A 231 8.69 10.81 -3.14
N PHE A 232 8.86 9.81 -2.28
CA PHE A 232 8.47 8.45 -2.62
C PHE A 232 6.96 8.31 -2.74
N ARG A 233 6.16 8.93 -1.86
CA ARG A 233 4.70 8.94 -2.03
C ARG A 233 4.29 9.59 -3.35
N ALA A 234 4.93 10.69 -3.73
CA ALA A 234 4.71 11.33 -5.03
C ALA A 234 5.09 10.41 -6.20
N LEU A 235 6.19 9.67 -6.10
CA LEU A 235 6.59 8.66 -7.08
C LEU A 235 5.58 7.51 -7.17
N LEU A 236 5.13 6.97 -6.03
CA LEU A 236 4.16 5.88 -5.98
C LEU A 236 2.77 6.30 -6.50
N ALA A 237 2.42 7.58 -6.42
CA ALA A 237 1.21 8.12 -7.03
C ALA A 237 1.23 8.09 -8.57
N LEU A 238 2.38 7.84 -9.21
CA LEU A 238 2.51 7.65 -10.66
C LEU A 238 2.24 6.20 -11.10
N LEU A 239 2.07 5.28 -10.16
CA LEU A 239 1.77 3.89 -10.47
C LEU A 239 0.45 3.79 -11.22
N ARG A 240 0.37 2.82 -12.13
CA ARG A 240 -0.87 2.50 -12.82
C ARG A 240 -1.88 2.01 -11.78
N GLU A 241 -3.11 2.45 -11.92
CA GLU A 241 -4.18 1.98 -11.06
C GLU A 241 -4.49 0.50 -11.32
N PRO A 242 -4.86 -0.27 -10.28
CA PRO A 242 -5.27 -1.65 -10.49
C PRO A 242 -6.46 -1.84 -11.42
N ASP A 243 -6.48 -2.98 -12.12
CA ASP A 243 -7.55 -3.36 -13.05
C ASP A 243 -8.89 -3.69 -12.35
N VAL A 244 -8.84 -3.90 -11.02
CA VAL A 244 -10.03 -4.05 -10.17
C VAL A 244 -10.71 -2.71 -9.89
N VAL A 245 -10.02 -1.59 -10.09
CA VAL A 245 -10.61 -0.27 -9.99
C VAL A 245 -11.29 0.10 -11.30
N ARG A 246 -12.60 0.33 -11.25
CA ARG A 246 -13.44 0.53 -12.43
C ARG A 246 -14.42 1.66 -12.21
N ASP A 247 -14.99 2.13 -13.31
CA ASP A 247 -16.12 3.05 -13.27
C ASP A 247 -17.43 2.25 -13.13
N TYR A 248 -18.25 2.65 -12.18
CA TYR A 248 -19.55 2.05 -11.86
C TYR A 248 -20.64 3.09 -12.00
N ARG A 249 -21.80 2.64 -12.51
CA ARG A 249 -23.04 3.43 -12.53
C ARG A 249 -24.15 2.59 -11.93
N GLY A 250 -24.97 3.17 -11.07
CA GLY A 250 -25.97 2.39 -10.35
C GLY A 250 -26.85 3.22 -9.43
N ILE A 251 -27.69 2.51 -8.70
CA ILE A 251 -28.57 3.08 -7.70
C ILE A 251 -27.97 2.80 -6.33
N TYR A 252 -27.51 3.85 -5.66
CA TYR A 252 -27.13 3.83 -4.26
C TYR A 252 -28.38 3.96 -3.39
N THR A 253 -28.51 3.14 -2.35
CA THR A 253 -29.55 3.26 -1.33
C THR A 253 -28.88 3.20 0.04
N GLY A 254 -28.93 4.29 0.80
CA GLY A 254 -28.29 4.35 2.12
C GLY A 254 -28.38 5.75 2.74
N PRO A 255 -27.77 5.93 3.93
CA PRO A 255 -27.65 7.24 4.55
C PRO A 255 -26.79 8.17 3.68
N VAL A 256 -27.08 9.47 3.76
CA VAL A 256 -26.32 10.54 3.10
C VAL A 256 -26.05 11.67 4.11
N GLY A 257 -24.95 12.39 3.93
CA GLY A 257 -24.62 13.56 4.75
C GLY A 257 -23.29 13.44 5.51
N PRO A 258 -22.85 14.51 6.18
CA PRO A 258 -21.50 14.63 6.74
C PRO A 258 -21.21 13.67 7.90
N ARG A 259 -22.26 13.11 8.51
CA ARG A 259 -22.17 12.12 9.59
C ARG A 259 -22.50 10.70 9.14
N ALA A 260 -22.79 10.49 7.84
CA ALA A 260 -23.04 9.16 7.30
C ALA A 260 -21.70 8.40 7.28
N ARG A 261 -21.46 7.62 8.34
CA ARG A 261 -20.37 6.66 8.40
C ARG A 261 -20.85 5.40 7.67
N LEU A 262 -20.20 5.06 6.55
CA LEU A 262 -20.36 3.74 5.96
C LEU A 262 -19.51 2.77 6.78
N ASP A 263 -20.06 2.30 7.89
CA ASP A 263 -19.48 1.15 8.60
C ASP A 263 -19.74 -0.14 7.81
N LEU A 264 -19.00 -1.20 8.13
CA LEU A 264 -19.14 -2.51 7.47
C LEU A 264 -20.54 -3.11 7.67
N ASP A 265 -21.23 -2.74 8.75
CA ASP A 265 -22.63 -3.06 9.04
C ASP A 265 -23.63 -2.18 8.30
N SER A 266 -23.16 -1.25 7.47
CA SER A 266 -24.05 -0.26 6.86
C SER A 266 -25.13 -0.93 6.02
N THR A 267 -26.35 -0.42 6.16
CA THR A 267 -27.46 -0.80 5.31
C THR A 267 -27.31 -0.27 3.87
N ALA A 268 -26.23 0.47 3.61
CA ALA A 268 -25.93 1.06 2.33
C ALA A 268 -25.71 -0.02 1.26
N SER A 269 -26.37 0.16 0.13
CA SER A 269 -26.32 -0.76 -0.99
C SER A 269 -26.13 -0.02 -2.30
N PHE A 270 -25.56 -0.70 -3.27
CA PHE A 270 -25.41 -0.24 -4.63
C PHE A 270 -25.86 -1.34 -5.58
N ARG A 271 -26.80 -1.01 -6.47
CA ARG A 271 -27.22 -1.88 -7.56
C ARG A 271 -26.75 -1.30 -8.88
N ALA A 272 -25.84 -2.00 -9.55
CA ALA A 272 -25.32 -1.58 -10.85
C ALA A 272 -26.44 -1.47 -11.90
N CYS A 273 -26.31 -0.49 -12.79
CA CYS A 273 -27.24 -0.33 -13.92
C CYS A 273 -27.22 -1.57 -14.82
N GLY A 274 -28.38 -2.16 -15.05
CA GLY A 274 -28.52 -3.41 -15.83
C GLY A 274 -28.08 -4.68 -15.08
N GLY A 275 -27.61 -4.56 -13.83
CA GLY A 275 -27.26 -5.69 -12.99
C GLY A 275 -28.43 -6.13 -12.10
N ALA A 276 -28.54 -7.44 -11.87
CA ALA A 276 -29.45 -8.00 -10.87
C ALA A 276 -28.84 -7.99 -9.45
N GLU A 277 -27.51 -8.03 -9.36
CA GLU A 277 -26.80 -8.08 -8.09
C GLU A 277 -26.82 -6.73 -7.35
N THR A 278 -26.99 -6.80 -6.03
CA THR A 278 -26.89 -5.66 -5.12
C THR A 278 -25.68 -5.86 -4.22
N TRP A 279 -24.80 -4.86 -4.18
CA TRP A 279 -23.56 -4.88 -3.40
C TRP A 279 -23.69 -4.00 -2.16
N GLY A 280 -22.91 -4.28 -1.14
CA GLY A 280 -22.67 -3.33 -0.07
C GLY A 280 -21.84 -2.15 -0.57
N VAL A 281 -21.84 -1.04 0.15
CA VAL A 281 -20.98 0.10 -0.17
C VAL A 281 -20.18 0.48 1.06
N SER A 282 -18.87 0.61 0.90
CA SER A 282 -17.98 1.14 1.94
C SER A 282 -17.17 2.30 1.40
N GLY A 283 -16.83 3.25 2.26
CA GLY A 283 -16.05 4.44 1.91
C GLY A 283 -16.59 5.69 2.60
N TRP A 284 -15.81 6.77 2.58
CA TRP A 284 -16.24 8.02 3.20
C TRP A 284 -17.11 8.81 2.23
N VAL A 285 -18.44 8.77 2.41
CA VAL A 285 -19.42 9.56 1.63
C VAL A 285 -19.38 11.08 1.89
N PRO A 286 -18.97 11.59 3.08
CA PRO A 286 -18.94 13.03 3.33
C PRO A 286 -18.07 13.86 2.36
N SER A 287 -17.04 13.26 1.74
CA SER A 287 -16.27 13.92 0.67
C SER A 287 -17.00 13.97 -0.68
N LEU A 288 -18.04 13.15 -0.88
CA LEU A 288 -18.76 13.01 -2.14
C LEU A 288 -19.78 14.13 -2.36
N THR A 289 -20.31 14.71 -1.28
CA THR A 289 -21.18 15.91 -1.33
C THR A 289 -20.39 17.22 -1.28
N ALA A 290 -19.12 17.20 -0.86
CA ALA A 290 -18.27 18.39 -0.81
C ALA A 290 -17.55 18.68 -2.15
N LEU A 291 -17.52 17.72 -3.09
CA LEU A 291 -16.87 17.86 -4.40
C LEU A 291 -17.79 18.38 -5.50
N HIS A 292 -19.11 18.35 -5.28
CA HIS A 292 -20.08 18.84 -6.24
C HIS A 292 -21.18 19.57 -5.47
N ASP A 293 -21.59 20.74 -5.93
CA ASP A 293 -22.75 21.53 -5.45
C ASP A 293 -24.07 20.79 -5.67
N VAL A 294 -24.15 19.52 -5.25
CA VAL A 294 -25.38 18.76 -5.20
C VAL A 294 -26.10 19.29 -3.97
N PRO A 295 -27.17 20.08 -4.12
CA PRO A 295 -27.91 20.57 -2.97
C PRO A 295 -28.49 19.35 -2.25
N VAL A 296 -27.84 18.98 -1.14
CA VAL A 296 -28.44 18.08 -0.16
C VAL A 296 -29.49 18.93 0.53
N THR A 297 -30.67 19.03 -0.07
CA THR A 297 -31.83 19.63 0.60
C THR A 297 -32.05 18.84 1.88
N ASP A 298 -32.03 19.50 3.04
CA ASP A 298 -32.11 18.85 4.35
C ASP A 298 -33.53 18.34 4.63
N SER A 299 -33.99 17.36 3.86
CA SER A 299 -35.40 17.00 3.76
C SER A 299 -35.86 16.01 4.85
N GLY A 300 -35.07 15.74 5.88
CA GLY A 300 -35.46 14.87 7.00
C GLY A 300 -35.74 13.39 6.66
N VAL A 301 -35.52 12.94 5.41
CA VAL A 301 -35.71 11.53 5.02
C VAL A 301 -34.36 10.79 5.11
N PRO A 302 -34.21 9.82 6.03
CA PRO A 302 -32.91 9.26 6.42
C PRO A 302 -32.29 8.28 5.39
N VAL A 303 -33.08 7.76 4.44
CA VAL A 303 -32.59 6.86 3.40
C VAL A 303 -32.92 7.45 2.04
N ARG A 304 -31.89 7.77 1.25
CA ARG A 304 -32.08 8.26 -0.13
C ARG A 304 -31.68 7.21 -1.14
N ARG A 305 -32.46 7.15 -2.21
CA ARG A 305 -32.07 6.46 -3.44
C ARG A 305 -31.45 7.49 -4.36
N LEU A 306 -30.18 7.31 -4.67
CA LEU A 306 -29.42 8.17 -5.56
C LEU A 306 -29.00 7.40 -6.79
N TYR A 307 -29.09 8.03 -7.95
CA TYR A 307 -28.30 7.63 -9.08
C TYR A 307 -26.86 8.09 -8.86
N VAL A 308 -25.93 7.16 -8.96
CA VAL A 308 -24.50 7.40 -8.70
C VAL A 308 -23.67 6.92 -9.89
N GLU A 309 -22.75 7.76 -10.32
CA GLU A 309 -21.61 7.36 -11.15
C GLU A 309 -20.33 7.64 -10.38
N GLY A 310 -19.42 6.69 -10.34
CA GLY A 310 -18.18 6.84 -9.62
C GLY A 310 -17.17 5.77 -9.95
N ARG A 311 -15.99 5.89 -9.35
CA ARG A 311 -14.86 4.98 -9.51
C ARG A 311 -14.58 4.28 -8.21
N GLY A 312 -14.39 2.97 -8.24
CA GLY A 312 -14.21 2.18 -7.03
C GLY A 312 -13.67 0.79 -7.30
N GLU A 313 -13.58 -0.01 -6.25
CA GLU A 313 -13.11 -1.39 -6.29
C GLU A 313 -14.21 -2.31 -5.72
N LEU A 314 -14.56 -3.35 -6.47
CA LEU A 314 -15.54 -4.33 -6.00
C LEU A 314 -14.78 -5.48 -5.34
N THR A 315 -15.05 -5.76 -4.07
CA THR A 315 -14.33 -6.83 -3.36
C THR A 315 -14.60 -8.22 -3.94
N PRO A 316 -13.69 -9.19 -3.78
CA PRO A 316 -14.03 -10.59 -4.01
C PRO A 316 -15.04 -11.05 -2.94
N ALA A 317 -15.88 -12.03 -3.29
CA ALA A 317 -17.00 -12.43 -2.44
C ALA A 317 -16.57 -12.94 -1.06
N TRP A 318 -15.44 -13.65 -1.01
CA TRP A 318 -14.88 -14.14 0.23
C TRP A 318 -14.46 -13.04 1.20
N LEU A 319 -13.93 -11.92 0.68
CA LEU A 319 -13.51 -10.80 1.52
C LEU A 319 -14.72 -10.10 2.12
N ALA A 320 -15.81 -9.96 1.34
CA ALA A 320 -17.07 -9.45 1.87
C ALA A 320 -17.62 -10.32 3.00
N ARG A 321 -17.55 -11.66 2.87
CA ARG A 321 -17.92 -12.59 3.96
C ARG A 321 -17.02 -12.45 5.18
N ARG A 322 -15.71 -12.29 5.01
CA ARG A 322 -14.76 -12.08 6.12
C ARG A 322 -15.01 -10.77 6.87
N TRP A 323 -15.56 -9.77 6.20
CA TRP A 323 -16.05 -8.54 6.83
C TRP A 323 -17.46 -8.66 7.40
N GLU A 324 -18.00 -9.88 7.46
CA GLU A 324 -19.36 -10.17 7.94
C GLU A 324 -20.43 -9.37 7.17
N SER A 325 -20.13 -8.99 5.92
CA SER A 325 -21.08 -8.24 5.11
C SER A 325 -22.28 -9.09 4.77
N ARG A 326 -23.48 -8.53 4.93
CA ARG A 326 -24.74 -9.14 4.45
C ARG A 326 -24.84 -9.19 2.92
N PHE A 327 -23.95 -8.51 2.21
CA PHE A 327 -23.91 -8.50 0.76
C PHE A 327 -22.83 -9.46 0.25
N ALA A 328 -23.09 -10.10 -0.88
CA ALA A 328 -22.13 -11.02 -1.49
C ALA A 328 -20.81 -10.33 -1.85
N ARG A 329 -20.82 -9.02 -2.13
CA ARG A 329 -19.66 -8.20 -2.47
C ARG A 329 -19.86 -6.77 -1.93
N VAL A 330 -18.76 -6.05 -1.76
CA VAL A 330 -18.76 -4.65 -1.29
C VAL A 330 -18.04 -3.78 -2.32
N LEU A 331 -18.69 -2.71 -2.76
CA LEU A 331 -18.08 -1.68 -3.58
C LEU A 331 -17.39 -0.65 -2.67
N GLN A 332 -16.07 -0.62 -2.70
CA GLN A 332 -15.26 0.44 -2.11
C GLN A 332 -15.23 1.63 -3.07
N LEU A 333 -16.09 2.61 -2.86
CA LEU A 333 -16.14 3.79 -3.72
C LEU A 333 -15.00 4.75 -3.35
N ARG A 334 -14.13 5.05 -4.33
CA ARG A 334 -12.96 5.92 -4.17
C ARG A 334 -13.24 7.36 -4.63
N GLU A 335 -14.04 7.49 -5.68
CA GLU A 335 -14.43 8.76 -6.28
C GLU A 335 -15.90 8.70 -6.69
N MET A 336 -16.66 9.75 -6.42
CA MET A 336 -18.01 9.94 -6.96
C MET A 336 -17.98 11.12 -7.92
N ARG A 337 -18.48 10.90 -9.14
CA ARG A 337 -18.50 11.91 -10.22
C ARG A 337 -19.90 12.48 -10.43
N VAL A 338 -20.92 11.65 -10.24
CA VAL A 338 -22.32 12.05 -10.37
C VAL A 338 -23.09 11.49 -9.18
N ALA A 339 -23.91 12.34 -8.57
CA ALA A 339 -24.87 11.96 -7.55
C ALA A 339 -26.14 12.80 -7.71
N ARG A 340 -27.29 12.15 -7.93
CA ARG A 340 -28.57 12.86 -8.02
C ARG A 340 -29.73 12.02 -7.50
N PRO A 341 -30.82 12.64 -7.03
CA PRO A 341 -32.02 11.91 -6.65
C PRO A 341 -32.47 10.96 -7.75
N TRP A 342 -32.78 9.72 -7.40
CA TRP A 342 -33.29 8.74 -8.35
C TRP A 342 -34.82 8.86 -8.50
N THR A 343 -35.30 9.11 -9.70
CA THR A 343 -36.72 9.38 -10.01
C THR A 343 -37.48 8.17 -10.57
N ALA A 344 -37.05 6.95 -10.23
CA ALA A 344 -37.67 5.67 -10.62
C ALA A 344 -37.66 5.31 -12.13
N ALA A 345 -37.25 6.19 -13.05
CA ALA A 345 -37.18 5.95 -14.49
C ALA A 345 -36.05 4.99 -14.96
N GLY A 346 -35.57 4.11 -14.08
CA GLY A 346 -34.43 3.23 -14.35
C GLY A 346 -33.09 3.98 -14.32
N CYS A 347 -32.04 3.34 -14.85
CA CYS A 347 -30.75 4.00 -15.08
C CYS A 347 -30.78 4.75 -16.42
N PRO A 348 -30.16 5.94 -16.52
CA PRO A 348 -29.99 6.62 -17.79
C PRO A 348 -29.25 5.73 -18.81
N PRO A 349 -29.59 5.80 -20.10
CA PRO A 349 -28.82 5.17 -21.16
C PRO A 349 -27.36 5.67 -21.14
N ARG A 350 -26.46 4.91 -21.77
CA ARG A 350 -25.05 5.30 -21.91
C ARG A 350 -24.88 6.42 -22.92
#